data_AF-A0A2P4EUJ0-F1
#
_entry.id   AF-A0A2P4EUJ0-F1
#
_cell.length_a   1.000
_cell.length_b   1.000
_cell.length_c   1.000
_cell.angle_alpha   90.00
_cell.angle_beta   90.00
_cell.angle_gamma   90.00
#
_symmetry.space_group_name_H-M   'P 1'
#
loop_
_entity.id
_entity.type
_entity.pdbx_description
1 polymer ?
#
loop_
_entity_poly.entity_id
_entity_poly.type
_entity_poly.pdbx_seq_one_letter_code
_entity_poly.pdbx_strand_id
1 'polypeptide(L)'
;MSNLQSGPSMHYLHQRLLAYPAGQAPAGQSLIALLNDLLVRLEPAVTTATLLPIYSLPLWDDPEGHDRADTLLLMVWLLADDAFCELTLYADEIISLLASSNQLMDTTHPNLDDEDQREELIRLTLNGLRLKPQNETDQQAQDRLLMVSSSERARVVAASRAAEERAEAIRKALAEKRAREAADKYTRE
;
A
#
# COMPACT_ATOMS: atom_id res chain seq x y z
N MET A 1 3.86 -24.94 4.40
CA MET A 1 4.68 -23.74 4.18
C MET A 1 4.16 -23.12 2.90
N SER A 2 3.66 -21.89 2.96
CA SER A 2 3.39 -21.15 1.73
C SER A 2 4.72 -21.02 0.99
N ASN A 3 4.72 -21.22 -0.32
CA ASN A 3 5.84 -20.93 -1.19
C ASN A 3 5.30 -19.92 -2.19
N LEU A 4 5.31 -18.64 -1.82
CA LEU A 4 4.94 -17.56 -2.74
C LEU A 4 5.77 -17.69 -4.02
N GLN A 5 5.14 -17.43 -5.15
CA GLN A 5 5.83 -17.42 -6.43
C GLN A 5 6.89 -16.32 -6.43
N SER A 6 8.08 -16.65 -6.95
CA SER A 6 9.13 -15.65 -7.14
C SER A 6 8.72 -14.72 -8.27
N GLY A 7 8.61 -13.43 -7.96
CA GLY A 7 8.45 -12.35 -8.92
C GLY A 7 9.80 -11.75 -9.34
N PRO A 8 9.76 -10.54 -9.92
CA PRO A 8 10.96 -9.84 -10.39
C PRO A 8 11.87 -9.36 -9.24
N SER A 9 13.11 -8.98 -9.58
CA SER A 9 14.05 -8.44 -8.58
C SER A 9 13.66 -7.04 -8.12
N MET A 10 13.88 -6.73 -6.83
CA MET A 10 13.66 -5.38 -6.30
C MET A 10 14.41 -4.31 -7.09
N HIS A 11 15.70 -4.56 -7.39
CA HIS A 11 16.54 -3.61 -8.11
C HIS A 11 15.94 -3.21 -9.47
N TYR A 12 15.46 -4.20 -10.22
CA TYR A 12 14.83 -3.98 -11.51
C TYR A 12 13.51 -3.20 -11.39
N LEU A 13 12.66 -3.55 -10.41
CA LEU A 13 11.38 -2.86 -10.18
C LEU A 13 11.57 -1.40 -9.74
N HIS A 14 12.62 -1.09 -8.96
CA HIS A 14 12.98 0.30 -8.66
C HIS A 14 13.37 1.07 -9.91
N GLN A 15 14.20 0.51 -10.78
CA GLN A 15 14.55 1.14 -12.05
C GLN A 15 13.33 1.37 -12.93
N ARG A 16 12.41 0.40 -12.96
CA ARG A 16 11.14 0.52 -13.69
C ARG A 16 10.31 1.71 -13.20
N LEU A 17 10.16 1.88 -11.88
CA LEU A 17 9.42 3.02 -11.31
C LEU A 17 10.12 4.37 -11.59
N LEU A 18 11.45 4.42 -11.53
CA LEU A 18 12.21 5.64 -11.85
C LEU A 18 12.09 6.03 -13.34
N ALA A 19 11.79 5.07 -14.21
CA ALA A 19 11.52 5.30 -15.63
C ALA A 19 10.05 5.69 -15.92
N TYR A 20 9.23 5.92 -14.88
CA TYR A 20 7.84 6.35 -15.07
C TYR A 20 7.78 7.63 -15.90
N PRO A 21 7.04 7.64 -17.03
CA PRO A 21 7.07 8.75 -17.96
C PRO A 21 6.37 9.98 -17.37
N ALA A 22 7.00 11.15 -17.52
CA ALA A 22 6.33 12.42 -17.31
C ALA A 22 5.35 12.69 -18.46
N GLY A 23 4.15 13.17 -18.14
CA GLY A 23 3.15 13.50 -19.16
C GLY A 23 1.74 13.61 -18.58
N GLN A 24 0.78 13.84 -19.48
CA GLN A 24 -0.63 13.85 -19.11
C GLN A 24 -1.10 12.43 -18.78
N ALA A 25 -1.64 12.24 -17.60
CA ALA A 25 -2.22 10.98 -17.17
C ALA A 25 -3.46 10.62 -18.03
N PRO A 26 -3.62 9.35 -18.44
CA PRO A 26 -4.82 8.90 -19.12
C PRO A 26 -6.01 8.92 -18.16
N ALA A 27 -7.18 9.32 -18.68
CA ALA A 27 -8.42 9.37 -17.92
C ALA A 27 -9.59 8.79 -18.73
N GLY A 28 -10.71 8.52 -18.05
CA GLY A 28 -11.94 8.04 -18.67
C GLY A 28 -11.72 6.80 -19.55
N GLN A 29 -12.17 6.85 -20.81
CA GLN A 29 -12.09 5.71 -21.73
C GLN A 29 -10.66 5.27 -22.04
N SER A 30 -9.70 6.20 -22.09
CA SER A 30 -8.29 5.85 -22.34
C SER A 30 -7.70 5.05 -21.18
N LEU A 31 -8.05 5.39 -19.94
CA LEU A 31 -7.65 4.62 -18.77
C LEU A 31 -8.29 3.23 -18.78
N ILE A 32 -9.58 3.13 -19.09
CA ILE A 32 -10.27 1.83 -19.19
C ILE A 32 -9.63 0.94 -20.26
N ALA A 33 -9.29 1.49 -21.44
CA ALA A 33 -8.60 0.74 -22.49
C ALA A 33 -7.22 0.24 -22.01
N LEU A 34 -6.44 1.10 -21.34
CA LEU A 34 -5.14 0.75 -20.78
C LEU A 34 -5.25 -0.40 -19.76
N LEU A 35 -6.22 -0.33 -18.85
CA LEU A 35 -6.46 -1.38 -17.85
C LEU A 35 -6.89 -2.70 -18.51
N ASN A 36 -7.71 -2.63 -19.55
CA ASN A 36 -8.11 -3.81 -20.32
C ASN A 36 -6.90 -4.47 -20.99
N ASP A 37 -6.08 -3.68 -21.69
CA ASP A 37 -4.88 -4.16 -22.38
C ASP A 37 -3.87 -4.78 -21.39
N LEU A 38 -3.68 -4.15 -20.23
CA LEU A 38 -2.83 -4.70 -19.17
C LEU A 38 -3.34 -6.07 -18.70
N LEU A 39 -4.63 -6.19 -18.39
CA LEU A 39 -5.21 -7.44 -17.89
C LEU A 39 -5.14 -8.56 -18.93
N VAL A 40 -5.44 -8.26 -20.20
CA VAL A 40 -5.32 -9.24 -21.29
C VAL A 40 -3.85 -9.66 -21.51
N ARG A 41 -2.91 -8.72 -21.35
CA ARG A 41 -1.47 -9.02 -21.45
C ARG A 41 -1.02 -9.96 -20.33
N LEU A 42 -1.44 -9.73 -19.09
CA LEU A 42 -1.00 -10.47 -17.92
C LEU A 42 -1.75 -11.80 -17.71
N GLU A 43 -3.02 -11.87 -18.10
CA GLU A 43 -3.80 -13.10 -18.13
C GLU A 43 -4.50 -13.26 -19.48
N PRO A 44 -3.85 -13.87 -20.49
CA PRO A 44 -4.43 -14.03 -21.82
C PRO A 44 -5.73 -14.86 -21.88
N ALA A 45 -6.02 -15.63 -20.83
CA ALA A 45 -7.24 -16.43 -20.71
C ALA A 45 -8.42 -15.68 -20.07
N VAL A 46 -8.23 -14.40 -19.71
CA VAL A 46 -9.26 -13.60 -19.03
C VAL A 46 -10.54 -13.47 -19.87
N THR A 47 -11.70 -13.56 -19.20
CA THR A 47 -12.99 -13.43 -19.87
C THR A 47 -13.53 -12.01 -19.76
N THR A 48 -14.39 -11.60 -20.71
CA THR A 48 -15.06 -10.29 -20.64
C THR A 48 -15.83 -10.09 -19.32
N ALA A 49 -16.42 -11.15 -18.76
CA ALA A 49 -17.13 -11.08 -17.49
C ALA A 49 -16.21 -10.76 -16.31
N THR A 50 -15.01 -11.34 -16.29
CA THR A 50 -13.98 -11.07 -15.27
C THR A 50 -13.48 -9.63 -15.35
N LEU A 51 -13.49 -9.01 -16.53
CA LEU A 51 -13.05 -7.63 -16.73
C LEU A 51 -14.09 -6.58 -16.33
N LEU A 52 -15.37 -6.93 -16.18
CA LEU A 52 -16.43 -5.96 -15.83
C LEU A 52 -16.14 -5.08 -14.61
N PRO A 53 -15.47 -5.56 -13.54
CA PRO A 53 -15.18 -4.71 -12.39
C PRO A 53 -14.25 -3.53 -12.69
N ILE A 54 -13.50 -3.52 -13.81
CA ILE A 54 -12.61 -2.39 -14.14
C ILE A 54 -13.37 -1.07 -14.33
N TYR A 55 -14.64 -1.14 -14.74
CA TYR A 55 -15.51 0.03 -14.93
C TYR A 55 -15.97 0.65 -13.61
N SER A 56 -15.81 -0.07 -12.50
CA SER A 56 -16.15 0.37 -11.14
C SER A 56 -14.91 0.69 -10.32
N LEU A 57 -13.71 0.57 -10.90
CA LEU A 57 -12.49 1.01 -10.24
C LEU A 57 -12.57 2.50 -9.95
N PRO A 58 -11.87 2.98 -8.90
CA PRO A 58 -11.73 4.40 -8.69
C PRO A 58 -11.13 5.02 -9.95
N LEU A 59 -11.97 5.73 -10.70
CA LEU A 59 -11.50 6.51 -11.83
C LEU A 59 -10.72 7.68 -11.25
N TRP A 60 -9.55 7.93 -11.82
CA TRP A 60 -8.82 9.15 -11.53
C TRP A 60 -9.67 10.34 -12.00
N ASP A 61 -10.35 10.98 -11.05
CA ASP A 61 -10.89 12.33 -11.21
C ASP A 61 -9.71 13.26 -11.00
N ASP A 62 -9.20 13.87 -12.08
CA ASP A 62 -8.11 14.86 -12.07
C ASP A 62 -8.44 15.97 -11.06
N PRO A 63 -7.89 15.92 -9.83
CA PRO A 63 -8.13 16.94 -8.84
C PRO A 63 -7.09 18.01 -9.12
N GLU A 64 -7.49 19.04 -9.86
CA GLU A 64 -6.70 20.22 -10.24
C GLU A 64 -5.39 20.37 -9.44
N GLY A 65 -4.25 20.06 -10.07
CA GLY A 65 -2.94 20.54 -9.61
C GLY A 65 -2.12 19.63 -8.68
N HIS A 66 -2.24 18.30 -8.76
CA HIS A 66 -1.27 17.43 -8.09
C HIS A 66 0.00 17.20 -8.93
N ASP A 67 1.15 17.60 -8.41
CA ASP A 67 2.50 17.38 -8.98
C ASP A 67 3.02 15.93 -8.76
N ARG A 68 2.13 15.00 -8.37
CA ARG A 68 2.46 13.63 -7.92
C ARG A 68 1.85 12.58 -8.84
N ALA A 69 2.58 11.47 -9.01
CA ALA A 69 2.11 10.34 -9.79
C ALA A 69 1.01 9.56 -9.05
N ASP A 70 -0.05 9.20 -9.77
CA ASP A 70 -1.17 8.41 -9.24
C ASP A 70 -0.73 6.96 -8.94
N THR A 71 -1.02 6.44 -7.75
CA THR A 71 -0.71 5.08 -7.31
C THR A 71 -1.24 4.02 -8.27
N LEU A 72 -2.46 4.19 -8.78
CA LEU A 72 -3.05 3.29 -9.77
C LEU A 72 -2.18 3.25 -11.03
N LEU A 73 -1.78 4.43 -11.54
CA LEU A 73 -0.95 4.51 -12.75
C LEU A 73 0.47 3.99 -12.53
N LEU A 74 1.05 4.21 -11.35
CA LEU A 74 2.33 3.63 -10.97
C LEU A 74 2.27 2.10 -10.93
N MET A 75 1.20 1.53 -10.37
CA MET A 75 0.97 0.08 -10.37
C MET A 75 0.79 -0.45 -11.79
N VAL A 76 -0.03 0.20 -12.61
CA VAL A 76 -0.24 -0.16 -14.02
C VAL A 76 1.08 -0.11 -14.79
N TRP A 77 1.89 0.93 -14.60
CA TRP A 77 3.21 1.06 -15.23
C TRP A 77 4.20 -0.03 -14.82
N LEU A 78 4.21 -0.37 -13.52
CA LEU A 78 5.04 -1.42 -12.96
C LEU A 78 4.64 -2.79 -13.52
N LEU A 79 3.34 -3.10 -13.50
CA LEU A 79 2.77 -4.37 -13.96
C LEU A 79 2.82 -4.53 -15.48
N ALA A 80 2.93 -3.44 -16.25
CA ALA A 80 3.10 -3.49 -17.70
C ALA A 80 4.47 -4.01 -18.16
N ASP A 81 5.40 -4.23 -17.23
CA ASP A 81 6.72 -4.78 -17.54
C ASP A 81 6.67 -6.27 -17.92
N ASP A 82 7.51 -6.69 -18.87
CA ASP A 82 7.56 -8.07 -19.37
C ASP A 82 7.93 -9.09 -18.28
N ALA A 83 8.60 -8.65 -17.20
CA ALA A 83 8.92 -9.52 -16.07
C ALA A 83 7.67 -10.13 -15.39
N PHE A 84 6.48 -9.57 -15.60
CA PHE A 84 5.21 -10.12 -15.10
C PHE A 84 4.51 -11.07 -16.09
N CYS A 85 4.84 -11.02 -17.38
CA CYS A 85 4.23 -11.86 -18.41
C CYS A 85 4.59 -13.35 -18.27
N GLU A 86 5.72 -13.67 -17.63
CA GLU A 86 6.16 -15.05 -17.37
C GLU A 86 5.59 -15.62 -16.06
N LEU A 87 4.81 -14.84 -15.32
CA LEU A 87 4.24 -15.23 -14.04
C LEU A 87 2.82 -15.77 -14.20
N THR A 88 2.37 -16.54 -13.20
CA THR A 88 0.99 -17.01 -13.15
C THR A 88 0.20 -15.99 -12.35
N LEU A 89 -0.51 -15.12 -13.05
CA LEU A 89 -1.35 -14.09 -12.45
C LEU A 89 -2.81 -14.34 -12.80
N TYR A 90 -3.70 -13.85 -11.94
CA TYR A 90 -5.15 -13.95 -12.12
C TYR A 90 -5.76 -12.56 -12.11
N ALA A 91 -6.66 -12.29 -13.06
CA ALA A 91 -7.26 -10.98 -13.26
C ALA A 91 -8.07 -10.53 -12.05
N ASP A 92 -8.69 -11.44 -11.30
CA ASP A 92 -9.39 -11.09 -10.06
C ASP A 92 -8.43 -10.55 -9.00
N GLU A 93 -7.24 -11.14 -8.84
CA GLU A 93 -6.18 -10.65 -7.95
C GLU A 93 -5.63 -9.30 -8.43
N ILE A 94 -5.39 -9.14 -9.73
CA ILE A 94 -4.92 -7.87 -10.31
C ILE A 94 -5.97 -6.77 -10.12
N ILE A 95 -7.23 -7.04 -10.45
CA ILE A 95 -8.35 -6.09 -10.29
C ILE A 95 -8.50 -5.70 -8.82
N SER A 96 -8.44 -6.67 -7.90
CA SER A 96 -8.53 -6.43 -6.46
C SER A 96 -7.39 -5.53 -5.97
N LEU A 97 -6.16 -5.78 -6.43
CA LEU A 97 -5.01 -4.92 -6.16
C LEU A 97 -5.24 -3.49 -6.68
N LEU A 98 -5.63 -3.34 -7.95
CA LEU A 98 -5.85 -2.03 -8.56
C LEU A 98 -7.00 -1.26 -7.89
N ALA A 99 -8.04 -1.96 -7.42
CA ALA A 99 -9.15 -1.37 -6.66
C ALA A 99 -8.69 -0.79 -5.31
N SER A 100 -7.61 -1.34 -4.73
CA SER A 100 -7.05 -0.86 -3.46
C SER A 100 -6.15 0.38 -3.60
N SER A 101 -5.88 0.84 -4.83
CA SER A 101 -4.95 1.95 -5.12
C SER A 101 -5.25 3.24 -4.34
N ASN A 102 -6.51 3.64 -4.19
CA ASN A 102 -6.90 4.81 -3.39
C ASN A 102 -6.55 4.65 -1.91
N GLN A 103 -6.85 3.48 -1.33
CA GLN A 103 -6.51 3.20 0.07
C GLN A 103 -5.00 3.24 0.28
N LEU A 104 -4.23 2.74 -0.69
CA LEU A 104 -2.78 2.78 -0.67
C LEU A 104 -2.23 4.20 -0.88
N MET A 105 -2.88 5.02 -1.71
CA MET A 105 -2.56 6.43 -1.87
C MET A 105 -2.67 7.18 -0.53
N ASP A 106 -3.74 6.93 0.22
CA ASP A 106 -3.99 7.57 1.52
C ASP A 106 -2.96 7.19 2.60
N THR A 107 -2.35 6.00 2.49
CA THR A 107 -1.36 5.54 3.48
C THR A 107 0.07 5.82 3.06
N THR A 108 0.41 5.56 1.80
CA THR A 108 1.79 5.50 1.30
C THR A 108 2.24 6.82 0.68
N HIS A 109 1.32 7.58 0.05
CA HIS A 109 1.62 8.82 -0.67
C HIS A 109 2.88 8.76 -1.55
N PRO A 110 2.95 7.83 -2.52
CA PRO A 110 4.20 7.42 -3.16
C PRO A 110 4.98 8.60 -3.78
N ASN A 111 6.20 8.81 -3.28
CA ASN A 111 7.19 9.70 -3.86
C ASN A 111 8.25 8.89 -4.62
N LEU A 112 8.35 9.11 -5.94
CA LEU A 112 9.34 8.42 -6.77
C LEU A 112 10.79 8.83 -6.48
N ASP A 113 11.05 9.94 -5.80
CA ASP A 113 12.40 10.33 -5.38
C ASP A 113 12.82 9.65 -4.06
N ASP A 114 11.86 9.13 -3.29
CA ASP A 114 12.09 8.46 -2.02
C ASP A 114 12.21 6.94 -2.22
N GLU A 115 13.38 6.38 -1.91
CA GLU A 115 13.65 4.95 -2.11
C GLU A 115 12.76 4.04 -1.25
N ASP A 116 12.50 4.41 0.00
CA ASP A 116 11.69 3.59 0.92
C ASP A 116 10.23 3.57 0.46
N GLN A 117 9.71 4.70 -0.06
CA GLN A 117 8.35 4.76 -0.59
C GLN A 117 8.20 3.99 -1.91
N ARG A 118 9.22 4.03 -2.79
CA ARG A 118 9.26 3.15 -3.96
C ARG A 118 9.27 1.68 -3.54
N GLU A 119 10.10 1.32 -2.57
CA GLU A 119 10.21 -0.07 -2.08
C GLU A 119 8.87 -0.54 -1.49
N GLU A 120 8.22 0.30 -0.68
CA GLU A 120 6.90 0.02 -0.12
C GLU A 120 5.87 -0.25 -1.21
N LEU A 121 5.76 0.61 -2.24
CA LEU A 121 4.83 0.42 -3.34
C LEU A 121 5.09 -0.89 -4.10
N ILE A 122 6.36 -1.18 -4.40
CA ILE A 122 6.75 -2.43 -5.08
C ILE A 122 6.33 -3.63 -4.23
N ARG A 123 6.66 -3.64 -2.94
CA ARG A 123 6.36 -4.77 -2.05
C ARG A 123 4.87 -4.96 -1.83
N LEU A 124 4.10 -3.89 -1.71
CA LEU A 124 2.64 -3.96 -1.63
C LEU A 124 2.03 -4.54 -2.90
N THR A 125 2.52 -4.10 -4.06
CA THR A 125 2.10 -4.62 -5.38
C THR A 125 2.37 -6.11 -5.50
N LEU A 126 3.60 -6.54 -5.19
CA LEU A 126 3.97 -7.96 -5.20
C LEU A 126 3.16 -8.77 -4.19
N ASN A 127 2.97 -8.26 -2.97
CA ASN A 127 2.21 -8.96 -1.94
C ASN A 127 0.74 -9.15 -2.32
N GLY A 128 0.11 -8.12 -2.93
CA GLY A 128 -1.26 -8.20 -3.43
C GLY A 128 -1.46 -9.27 -4.50
N LEU A 129 -0.41 -9.56 -5.28
CA LEU A 129 -0.38 -10.63 -6.29
C LEU A 129 0.19 -11.95 -5.76
N ARG A 130 0.37 -12.07 -4.44
CA ARG A 130 0.96 -13.26 -3.78
C ARG A 130 2.35 -13.63 -4.34
N LEU A 131 3.10 -12.62 -4.72
CA LEU A 131 4.48 -12.73 -5.15
C LEU A 131 5.42 -12.32 -4.03
N LYS A 132 6.66 -12.81 -4.12
CA LYS A 132 7.80 -12.27 -3.37
C LYS A 132 8.87 -11.78 -4.33
N PRO A 133 9.72 -10.82 -3.94
CA PRO A 133 10.84 -10.43 -4.78
C PRO A 133 11.79 -11.60 -5.08
N GLN A 134 12.45 -11.52 -6.23
CA GLN A 134 13.45 -12.50 -6.61
C GLN A 134 14.53 -12.64 -5.52
N ASN A 135 14.92 -13.88 -5.22
CA ASN A 135 15.94 -14.25 -4.22
C ASN A 135 15.56 -13.99 -2.75
N GLU A 136 14.29 -13.65 -2.47
CA GLU A 136 13.80 -13.59 -1.10
C GLU A 136 13.03 -14.88 -0.71
N THR A 137 13.08 -15.22 0.57
CA THR A 137 12.14 -16.16 1.19
C THR A 137 10.83 -15.46 1.53
N ASP A 138 9.76 -16.22 1.71
CA ASP A 138 8.44 -15.68 2.10
C ASP A 138 8.54 -14.85 3.40
N GLN A 139 9.33 -15.34 4.37
CA GLN A 139 9.58 -14.64 5.63
C GLN A 139 10.33 -13.32 5.41
N GLN A 140 11.41 -13.33 4.63
CA GLN A 140 12.17 -12.11 4.33
C GLN A 140 11.31 -11.06 3.62
N ALA A 141 10.47 -11.47 2.67
CA ALA A 141 9.58 -10.57 1.96
C ALA A 141 8.56 -9.91 2.90
N GLN A 142 7.97 -10.69 3.81
CA GLN A 142 7.02 -10.19 4.80
C GLN A 142 7.70 -9.27 5.82
N ASP A 143 8.85 -9.67 6.38
CA ASP A 143 9.60 -8.89 7.36
C ASP A 143 10.03 -7.55 6.76
N ARG A 144 10.48 -7.54 5.50
CA ARG A 144 10.85 -6.31 4.80
C ARG A 144 9.65 -5.41 4.53
N LEU A 145 8.52 -5.95 4.10
CA LEU A 145 7.30 -5.17 3.92
C LEU A 145 6.88 -4.48 5.22
N LEU A 146 6.91 -5.20 6.34
CA LEU A 146 6.60 -4.62 7.66
C LEU A 146 7.57 -3.49 8.04
N MET A 147 8.84 -3.62 7.69
CA MET A 147 9.86 -2.59 7.98
C MET A 147 9.64 -1.30 7.18
N VAL A 148 9.26 -1.40 5.90
CA VAL A 148 9.07 -0.24 5.03
C VAL A 148 7.64 0.32 5.05
N SER A 149 6.67 -0.39 5.65
CA SER A 149 5.26 -0.01 5.62
C SER A 149 4.95 1.29 6.39
N SER A 150 4.44 2.27 5.66
CA SER A 150 3.89 3.53 6.17
C SER A 150 2.67 3.32 7.06
N SER A 151 1.77 2.42 6.68
CA SER A 151 0.57 2.10 7.46
C SER A 151 0.92 1.42 8.78
N GLU A 152 1.92 0.54 8.80
CA GLU A 152 2.43 -0.05 10.03
C GLU A 152 3.10 1.00 10.92
N ARG A 153 3.91 1.90 10.35
CA ARG A 153 4.46 3.06 11.09
C ARG A 153 3.34 3.90 11.70
N ALA A 154 2.30 4.23 10.93
CA ALA A 154 1.17 5.01 11.42
C ALA A 154 0.41 4.29 12.55
N ARG A 155 0.20 2.98 12.43
CA ARG A 155 -0.41 2.14 13.46
C ARG A 155 0.40 2.15 14.75
N VAL A 156 1.73 2.01 14.67
CA VAL A 156 2.64 2.05 15.82
C VAL A 156 2.59 3.41 16.51
N VAL A 157 2.63 4.50 15.75
CA VAL A 157 2.53 5.87 16.29
C VAL A 157 1.19 6.08 17.00
N ALA A 158 0.07 5.66 16.39
CA ALA A 158 -1.25 5.76 16.99
C ALA A 158 -1.37 4.93 18.29
N ALA A 159 -0.83 3.70 18.29
CA ALA A 159 -0.80 2.85 19.47
C ALA A 159 0.06 3.45 20.59
N SER A 160 1.20 4.06 20.25
CA SER A 160 2.07 4.74 21.21
C SER A 160 1.39 5.95 21.85
N ARG A 161 0.71 6.79 21.06
CA ARG A 161 -0.09 7.92 21.58
C ARG A 161 -1.21 7.46 22.51
N ALA A 162 -1.97 6.44 22.09
CA ALA A 162 -3.04 5.88 22.92
C ALA A 162 -2.53 5.28 24.24
N ALA A 163 -1.32 4.71 24.24
CA ALA A 163 -0.69 4.21 25.46
C ALA A 163 -0.24 5.36 26.39
N GLU A 164 0.29 6.45 25.84
CA GLU A 164 0.68 7.64 26.58
C GLU A 164 -0.52 8.33 27.26
N GLU A 165 -1.61 8.53 26.52
CA GLU A 165 -2.85 9.11 27.05
C GLU A 165 -3.43 8.29 28.20
N ARG A 166 -3.42 6.95 28.07
CA ARG A 166 -3.85 6.04 29.15
C ARG A 166 -2.96 6.16 30.37
N ALA A 167 -1.65 6.24 30.19
CA ALA A 167 -0.70 6.38 31.29
C ALA A 167 -0.88 7.72 32.03
N GLU A 168 -1.14 8.80 31.31
CA GLU A 168 -1.43 10.11 31.89
C GLU A 168 -2.74 10.11 32.69
N ALA A 169 -3.81 9.53 32.13
CA ALA A 169 -5.10 9.39 32.82
C ALA A 169 -4.96 8.61 34.15
N ILE A 170 -4.18 7.53 34.14
CA ILE A 170 -3.89 6.73 35.36
C ILE A 170 -3.12 7.59 36.38
N ARG A 171 -2.08 8.32 35.95
CA ARG A 171 -1.30 9.21 36.85
C ARG A 171 -2.19 10.28 37.48
N LYS A 172 -3.07 10.90 36.70
CA LYS A 172 -4.01 11.91 37.17
C LYS A 172 -4.99 11.33 38.19
N ALA A 173 -5.60 10.18 37.89
CA ALA A 173 -6.52 9.51 38.81
C ALA A 173 -5.84 9.10 40.13
N LEU A 174 -4.59 8.63 40.07
CA LEU A 174 -3.81 8.31 41.27
C LEU A 174 -3.47 9.56 42.10
N ALA A 175 -3.12 10.67 41.44
CA ALA A 175 -2.84 11.94 42.12
C ALA A 175 -4.09 12.50 42.81
N GLU A 176 -5.24 12.50 42.13
CA GLU A 176 -6.53 12.95 42.69
C GLU A 176 -6.95 12.08 43.88
N LYS A 177 -6.80 10.75 43.76
CA LYS A 177 -7.09 9.82 44.85
C LYS A 177 -6.22 10.09 46.08
N ARG A 178 -4.90 10.29 45.89
CA ARG A 178 -3.98 10.62 46.98
C ARG A 178 -4.31 11.98 47.63
N ALA A 179 -4.67 12.98 46.83
CA ALA A 179 -5.06 14.29 47.35
C ALA A 179 -6.34 14.19 48.21
N ARG A 180 -7.31 13.41 47.77
CA ARG A 180 -8.55 13.17 48.53
C ARG A 180 -8.29 12.42 49.83
N GLU A 181 -7.48 11.37 49.80
CA GLU A 181 -7.09 10.60 51.00
C GLU A 181 -6.31 11.47 52.01
N ALA A 182 -5.46 12.39 51.53
CA ALA A 182 -4.74 13.33 52.39
C ALA A 182 -5.68 14.37 53.04
N ALA A 183 -6.66 14.88 52.29
CA ALA A 183 -7.66 15.81 52.82
C ALA A 183 -8.57 15.14 53.87
N ASP A 184 -9.05 13.92 53.60
CA ASP A 184 -9.88 13.15 54.54
C ASP A 184 -9.13 12.86 55.85
N LYS A 185 -7.81 12.67 55.81
CA LYS A 185 -6.98 12.47 57.00
C LYS A 185 -6.84 13.74 57.84
N TYR A 186 -6.67 14.91 57.22
CA TYR A 186 -6.56 16.20 57.91
C TYR A 186 -7.87 16.67 58.56
N THR A 187 -9.02 16.20 58.08
CA THR A 187 -10.34 16.61 58.61
C THR A 187 -10.79 15.77 59.82
N ARG A 188 -10.01 14.76 60.22
CA ARG A 188 -10.33 13.77 61.25
C ARG A 188 -9.55 13.93 62.56
N GLU A 189 -8.63 14.90 62.61
CA GLU A 189 -7.94 15.36 63.82
C GLU A 189 -8.61 16.62 64.36
#